data_AF-A0AAU3JPC4-F1
#
_entry.id   AF-A0AAU3JPC4-F1
#
_cell.length_a   1.000
_cell.length_b   1.000
_cell.length_c   1.000
_cell.angle_alpha   90.00
_cell.angle_beta   90.00
_cell.angle_gamma   90.00
#
_symmetry.space_group_name_H-M   'P 1'
#
loop_
_entity.id
_entity.type
_entity.pdbx_description
1 polymer ?
#
loop_
_entity_poly.entity_id
_entity_poly.type
_entity_poly.pdbx_seq_one_letter_code
_entity_poly.pdbx_strand_id
1 'polypeptide(L)' 'MTTLWRTVLSALQGPDAPGREETIARGAAALALKRTPDATVEDVLEIGLYEFGVAIEPATAASALAAHRVTEPDQDR' A
#
# COMPACT_ATOMS: atom_id res chain seq x y z
N MET A 1 6.51 -11.51 -14.78
CA MET A 1 6.56 -10.48 -13.71
C MET A 1 5.15 -9.99 -13.47
N THR A 2 4.58 -10.27 -12.31
CA THR A 2 3.26 -9.76 -11.89
C THR A 2 3.43 -8.33 -11.39
N THR A 3 2.57 -7.41 -11.83
CA THR A 3 2.60 -6.02 -11.36
C THR A 3 1.99 -5.93 -9.95
N LEU A 4 2.39 -4.93 -9.16
CA LEU A 4 1.82 -4.67 -7.82
C LEU A 4 0.28 -4.67 -7.87
N TRP A 5 -0.31 -4.01 -8.88
CA TRP A 5 -1.76 -3.95 -9.04
C TRP A 5 -2.43 -5.30 -9.30
N ARG A 6 -1.79 -6.21 -10.03
CA ARG A 6 -2.35 -7.57 -10.19
C ARG A 6 -2.34 -8.32 -8.86
N THR A 7 -1.29 -8.17 -8.07
CA THR A 7 -1.19 -8.80 -6.74
C THR A 7 -2.22 -8.23 -5.76
N VAL A 8 -2.43 -6.91 -5.77
CA VAL A 8 -3.47 -6.25 -4.96
C VAL A 8 -4.86 -6.76 -5.35
N LEU A 9 -5.18 -6.83 -6.64
CA LEU A 9 -6.47 -7.37 -7.10
C LEU A 9 -6.69 -8.82 -6.66
N SER A 10 -5.66 -9.67 -6.76
CA SER A 10 -5.74 -11.04 -6.27
C SER A 10 -5.94 -11.10 -4.74
N ALA A 11 -5.29 -10.24 -3.97
CA ALA A 11 -5.47 -10.14 -2.52
C ALA A 11 -6.87 -9.66 -2.11
N LEU A 12 -7.49 -8.80 -2.91
CA LEU A 12 -8.88 -8.39 -2.71
C LEU A 12 -9.88 -9.52 -2.98
N GLN A 13 -9.59 -10.39 -3.94
CA GLN A 13 -10.44 -11.53 -4.29
C GLN A 13 -10.28 -12.74 -3.34
N GLY A 14 -9.13 -12.87 -2.67
CA GLY A 14 -8.84 -13.97 -1.74
C GLY A 14 -8.75 -13.49 -0.29
N PRO A 15 -9.86 -13.40 0.47
CA PRO A 15 -9.88 -12.86 1.83
C PRO A 15 -8.97 -13.62 2.81
N ASP A 16 -8.77 -14.93 2.60
CA ASP A 16 -7.97 -15.80 3.48
C ASP A 16 -6.53 -15.99 2.98
N ALA A 17 -6.09 -15.22 1.97
CA ALA A 17 -4.73 -15.36 1.45
C ALA A 17 -3.68 -14.92 2.48
N PRO A 18 -2.61 -15.71 2.70
CA PRO A 18 -1.52 -15.30 3.58
C PRO A 18 -0.87 -14.02 3.05
N GLY A 19 -0.59 -13.06 3.95
CA GLY A 19 0.01 -11.78 3.58
C GLY A 19 -0.91 -10.85 2.76
N ARG A 20 -2.23 -11.10 2.78
CA ARG A 20 -3.24 -10.26 2.13
C ARG A 20 -3.13 -8.80 2.57
N GLU A 21 -3.17 -8.56 3.88
CA GLU A 21 -3.16 -7.20 4.43
C GLU A 21 -1.91 -6.44 4.02
N GLU A 22 -0.73 -7.07 4.09
CA GLU A 22 0.54 -6.46 3.69
C GLU A 22 0.56 -6.11 2.19
N THR A 23 0.00 -6.98 1.35
CA THR A 23 -0.14 -6.71 -0.09
C THR A 23 -1.03 -5.51 -0.35
N ILE A 24 -2.16 -5.43 0.34
CA ILE A 24 -3.13 -4.34 0.20
C ILE A 24 -2.53 -3.03 0.74
N ALA A 25 -1.85 -3.06 1.88
CA ALA A 25 -1.14 -1.91 2.45
C ALA A 25 -0.08 -1.36 1.51
N ARG A 26 0.69 -2.21 0.82
CA ARG A 26 1.64 -1.78 -0.22
C ARG A 26 0.93 -1.12 -1.40
N GLY A 27 -0.18 -1.69 -1.86
CA GLY A 27 -1.02 -1.07 -2.88
C GLY A 27 -1.54 0.31 -2.47
N ALA A 28 -2.02 0.43 -1.23
CA ALA A 28 -2.56 1.67 -0.69
C ALA A 28 -1.48 2.73 -0.52
N ALA A 29 -0.30 2.36 0.00
CA ALA A 29 0.86 3.24 0.12
C ALA A 29 1.34 3.74 -1.24
N ALA A 30 1.43 2.86 -2.24
CA ALA A 30 1.81 3.24 -3.60
C ALA A 30 0.80 4.23 -4.22
N LEU A 31 -0.50 4.04 -3.99
CA LEU A 31 -1.52 4.96 -4.48
C LEU A 31 -1.52 6.30 -3.74
N ALA A 32 -1.33 6.27 -2.42
CA ALA A 32 -1.22 7.45 -1.59
C ALA A 32 -0.07 8.35 -2.09
N LEU A 33 1.13 7.78 -2.22
CA LEU A 33 2.31 8.52 -2.70
C LEU A 33 2.17 9.02 -4.14
N LYS A 34 1.49 8.26 -5.01
CA LYS A 34 1.21 8.70 -6.38
C LYS A 34 0.30 9.95 -6.42
N ARG A 35 -0.61 10.10 -5.45
CA ARG A 35 -1.53 11.24 -5.36
C ARG A 35 -0.93 12.40 -4.60
N THR A 36 -0.23 12.10 -3.52
CA THR A 36 0.35 13.06 -2.57
C THR A 36 1.75 12.58 -2.20
N PRO A 37 2.83 13.24 -2.68
CA PRO A 37 4.21 12.84 -2.38
C PRO A 37 4.51 12.75 -0.87
N ASP A 38 3.89 13.62 -0.08
CA ASP A 38 4.01 13.66 1.38
C ASP A 38 2.96 12.81 2.12
N ALA A 39 2.36 11.82 1.44
CA ALA A 39 1.32 10.96 2.01
C ALA A 39 1.69 10.43 3.40
N THR A 40 0.72 10.42 4.28
CA THR A 40 0.83 9.99 5.67
C THR A 40 0.33 8.56 5.84
N VAL A 41 0.52 8.00 7.03
CA VAL A 41 -0.08 6.70 7.37
C VAL A 41 -1.60 6.75 7.29
N GLU A 42 -2.20 7.88 7.64
CA GLU A 42 -3.66 8.08 7.55
C GLU A 42 -4.15 7.96 6.11
N ASP A 43 -3.45 8.55 5.14
CA ASP A 43 -3.81 8.45 3.72
C ASP A 43 -3.81 6.98 3.22
N VAL A 44 -2.89 6.16 3.73
CA VAL A 44 -2.84 4.72 3.43
C VAL A 44 -4.04 3.98 4.03
N LEU A 45 -4.40 4.32 5.27
CA LEU A 45 -5.57 3.75 5.96
C LEU A 45 -6.87 4.14 5.25
N GLU A 46 -7.02 5.41 4.87
CA GLU A 46 -8.18 5.91 4.13
C GLU A 46 -8.34 5.21 2.78
N ILE A 47 -7.26 5.06 2.01
CA ILE A 47 -7.32 4.31 0.75
C ILE A 47 -7.68 2.84 0.98
N GLY A 48 -7.08 2.20 1.99
CA GLY A 48 -7.41 0.85 2.38
C GLY A 48 -8.91 0.69 2.65
N LEU A 49 -9.46 1.58 3.47
CA LEU A 49 -10.86 1.51 3.88
C LEU A 49 -11.83 1.90 2.75
N TYR A 50 -11.65 3.07 2.14
CA TYR A 50 -12.65 3.66 1.24
C TYR A 50 -12.54 3.19 -0.21
N GLU A 51 -11.35 2.80 -0.67
CA GLU A 51 -11.16 2.35 -2.05
C GLU A 51 -11.05 0.83 -2.16
N PHE A 52 -10.39 0.21 -1.19
CA PHE A 52 -10.18 -1.24 -1.20
C PHE A 52 -11.16 -2.01 -0.33
N GLY A 53 -11.91 -1.32 0.55
CA GLY A 53 -12.87 -1.97 1.45
C GLY A 53 -12.20 -2.84 2.52
N VAL A 54 -10.98 -2.49 2.93
CA VAL A 54 -10.17 -3.27 3.87
C VAL A 54 -9.65 -2.38 5.00
N ALA A 55 -9.98 -2.76 6.24
CA ALA A 55 -9.30 -2.22 7.41
C ALA A 55 -7.87 -2.77 7.46
N ILE A 56 -6.90 -1.87 7.51
CA ILE A 56 -5.47 -2.19 7.60
C ILE A 56 -5.00 -1.78 8.99
N GLU A 57 -4.15 -2.58 9.63
CA GLU A 57 -3.55 -2.21 10.90
C GLU A 57 -2.59 -1.02 10.71
N PRO A 58 -2.62 -0.01 11.61
CA PRO A 58 -1.75 1.17 11.49
C PRO A 58 -0.26 0.83 11.37
N ALA A 59 0.19 -0.23 12.06
CA ALA A 59 1.58 -0.70 11.96
C ALA A 59 1.92 -1.24 10.56
N THR A 60 1.00 -1.96 9.92
CA THR A 60 1.15 -2.48 8.56
C THR A 60 1.20 -1.32 7.55
N ALA A 61 0.31 -0.34 7.71
CA ALA A 61 0.29 0.87 6.87
C ALA A 61 1.59 1.69 7.00
N ALA A 62 2.08 1.89 8.23
CA ALA A 62 3.33 2.59 8.48
C ALA A 62 4.53 1.88 7.85
N SER A 63 4.60 0.55 7.99
CA SER A 63 5.65 -0.27 7.39
C SER A 63 5.63 -0.18 5.85
N ALA A 64 4.45 -0.28 5.24
CA ALA A 64 4.28 -0.20 3.79
C ALA A 64 4.70 1.19 3.23
N LEU A 65 4.29 2.27 3.90
CA LEU A 65 4.64 3.63 3.51
C LEU A 65 6.16 3.89 3.63
N ALA A 66 6.77 3.43 4.72
CA ALA A 66 8.22 3.54 4.92
C ALA A 66 9.01 2.78 3.84
N ALA A 67 8.58 1.57 3.50
CA ALA A 67 9.21 0.76 2.46
C ALA A 67 9.22 1.49 1.10
N HIS A 68 8.11 2.12 0.71
CA HIS A 68 8.04 2.85 -0.55
C HIS A 68 8.98 4.06 -0.58
N ARG A 69 9.06 4.83 0.51
CA ARG A 69 9.96 5.98 0.62
C ARG A 69 11.45 5.61 0.59
N VAL A 70 11.81 4.47 1.18
CA VAL A 70 13.20 3.97 1.15
C VAL A 70 13.60 3.47 -0.25
N THR A 71 12.62 3.11 -1.09
CA THR A 71 12.87 2.63 -2.46
C THR A 71 12.95 3.75 -3.50
N GLU A 72 12.87 5.03 -3.09
CA GLU A 72 13.31 6.17 -3.90
C GLU A 72 14.75 6.59 -3.51
N PRO A 73 15.80 5.87 -3.94
CA PRO A 73 17.14 6.45 -3.90
C PRO A 73 17.24 7.46 -5.05
N ASP A 74 17.49 8.72 -4.70
CA ASP A 74 18.51 9.58 -5.34
C ASP A 74 18.61 9.42 -6.88
N GLN A 75 17.58 9.85 -7.62
CA GLN A 75 17.62 10.03 -9.08
C GLN A 75 18.05 11.45 -9.49
N ASP A 76 18.57 12.27 -8.56
CA ASP A 76 19.05 13.63 -8.84
C ASP A 76 20.36 13.93 -8.09
N ARG A 77 21.47 13.32 -8.54
CA ARG A 77 22.81 13.85 -8.24
C ARG A 77 23.84 13.60 -9.33
#